data_AF-A0A937IKK6-F1
#
_entry.id   AF-A0A937IKK6-F1
#
_cell.length_a   1.000
_cell.length_b   1.000
_cell.length_c   1.000
_cell.angle_alpha   90.00
_cell.angle_beta   90.00
_cell.angle_gamma   90.00
#
_symmetry.space_group_name_H-M   'P 1'
#
loop_
_entity.id
_entity.type
_entity.pdbx_description
1 polymer ?
#
loop_
_entity_poly.entity_id
_entity_poly.type
_entity_poly.pdbx_seq_one_letter_code
_entity_poly.pdbx_strand_id
1 'polypeptide(L)' 'MSHDFRTNAEIIVKTNVKGEVFECREGLSFWGGVDPDTGCIIDVHHPNHGNFLSEKFILMPTSRGSCSGSG' A
#
# COMPACT_ATOMS: atom_id res chain seq x y z
N MET A 1 5.71 11.62 24.62
CA MET A 1 5.22 10.48 23.83
C MET A 1 6.36 10.02 22.94
N SER A 2 7.02 8.92 23.29
CA SER A 2 8.11 8.36 22.50
C SER A 2 7.50 7.68 21.27
N HIS A 3 7.65 8.28 20.10
CA HIS A 3 7.37 7.57 18.85
C HIS A 3 8.55 6.63 18.61
N ASP A 4 8.32 5.34 18.73
CA ASP A 4 9.30 4.29 18.43
C ASP A 4 9.43 4.18 16.91
N PHE A 5 10.20 5.08 16.31
CA PHE A 5 10.47 5.07 14.88
C PHE A 5 11.43 3.92 14.56
N ARG A 6 10.89 2.85 13.98
CA ARG A 6 11.74 1.82 13.36
C ARG A 6 12.39 2.40 12.11
N THR A 7 13.69 2.63 12.17
CA THR A 7 14.49 3.15 11.04
C THR A 7 15.11 2.05 10.18
N ASN A 8 15.06 0.80 10.64
CA ASN A 8 15.55 -0.35 9.88
C ASN A 8 14.43 -0.90 9.00
N ALA A 9 14.69 -1.02 7.70
CA ALA A 9 13.83 -1.66 6.73
C ALA A 9 14.58 -2.81 6.04
N GLU A 10 13.89 -3.91 5.80
CA GLU A 10 14.39 -4.98 4.95
C GLU A 10 14.03 -4.66 3.49
N ILE A 11 15.04 -4.68 2.62
CA ILE A 11 14.86 -4.42 1.19
C ILE A 11 14.72 -5.76 0.49
N ILE A 12 13.51 -6.08 0.03
CA ILE A 12 13.24 -7.31 -0.73
C ILE A 12 13.78 -7.20 -2.16
N VAL A 13 13.63 -6.02 -2.78
CA VAL A 13 14.11 -5.73 -4.14
C VAL A 13 14.87 -4.41 -4.12
N LYS A 14 16.17 -4.46 -4.45
CA LYS A 14 17.01 -3.26 -4.45
C LYS A 14 16.68 -2.37 -5.65
N THR A 15 16.36 -1.11 -5.38
CA THR A 15 16.08 -0.10 -6.41
C THR A 15 16.50 1.30 -5.93
N ASN A 16 16.61 2.25 -6.85
CA ASN A 16 16.91 3.66 -6.55
C ASN A 16 15.91 4.55 -7.30
N VAL A 17 14.87 4.99 -6.60
CA VAL A 17 13.72 5.71 -7.16
C VAL A 17 13.30 6.88 -6.26
N LYS A 18 12.62 7.88 -6.83
CA LYS A 18 12.11 9.08 -6.14
C LYS A 18 10.70 9.41 -6.65
N GLY A 19 9.87 10.01 -5.81
CA GLY A 19 8.43 10.13 -6.05
C GLY A 19 7.64 10.43 -4.78
N GLU A 20 6.34 10.66 -4.96
CA GLU A 20 5.41 10.99 -3.88
C GLU A 20 5.09 9.76 -3.02
N VAL A 21 4.97 9.96 -1.70
CA VAL A 21 4.52 8.91 -0.77
C VAL A 21 3.04 9.10 -0.48
N PHE A 22 2.25 8.06 -0.71
CA PHE A 22 0.86 7.94 -0.31
C PHE A 22 0.77 7.06 0.94
N GLU A 23 0.38 7.65 2.07
CA GLU A 23 0.21 6.94 3.34
C GLU A 23 -1.20 6.34 3.46
N CYS A 24 -1.26 5.02 3.66
CA CYS A 24 -2.45 4.31 4.09
C CYS A 24 -2.33 4.01 5.58
N ARG A 25 -3.32 4.41 6.39
CA ARG A 25 -3.35 4.11 7.83
C ARG A 25 -3.85 2.71 8.15
N GLU A 26 -4.50 2.07 7.19
CA GLU A 26 -4.96 0.69 7.27
C GLU A 26 -4.30 -0.12 6.15
N GLY A 27 -4.35 -1.45 6.28
CA GLY A 27 -3.91 -2.30 5.18
C GLY A 27 -4.84 -2.19 3.98
N LEU A 28 -4.31 -2.47 2.78
CA LEU A 28 -5.06 -2.48 1.53
C LEU A 28 -4.92 -3.86 0.86
N SER A 29 -5.98 -4.32 0.19
CA SER A 29 -5.92 -5.51 -0.66
C SER A 29 -5.66 -5.08 -2.11
N PHE A 30 -4.56 -5.55 -2.68
CA PHE A 30 -4.29 -5.37 -4.11
C PHE A 30 -5.04 -6.39 -4.97
N TRP A 31 -5.61 -7.44 -4.36
CA TRP A 31 -6.44 -8.45 -5.01
C TRP A 31 -7.91 -8.19 -4.68
N GLY A 32 -8.48 -7.16 -5.31
CA GLY A 32 -9.90 -6.81 -5.19
C GLY A 32 -10.23 -5.55 -4.39
N GLY A 33 -9.24 -4.90 -3.75
CA GLY A 33 -9.41 -3.57 -3.14
C GLY A 33 -8.92 -2.42 -4.01
N VAL A 34 -8.26 -2.71 -5.14
CA VAL A 34 -7.71 -1.75 -6.09
C VAL A 34 -8.11 -2.15 -7.51
N ASP A 35 -8.57 -1.19 -8.30
CA ASP A 35 -8.77 -1.34 -9.74
C ASP A 35 -7.40 -1.51 -10.41
N PRO A 36 -7.13 -2.65 -11.09
CA PRO A 36 -5.82 -2.92 -11.68
C PRO A 36 -5.50 -2.04 -12.89
N ASP A 37 -6.50 -1.49 -13.57
CA ASP A 37 -6.31 -0.68 -14.77
C ASP A 37 -6.02 0.78 -14.40
N THR A 38 -6.65 1.29 -13.35
CA THR A 38 -6.53 2.71 -12.97
C THR A 38 -5.71 2.95 -11.70
N GLY A 39 -5.49 1.93 -10.86
CA GLY A 39 -4.92 2.08 -9.53
C GLY A 39 -5.83 2.80 -8.54
N CYS A 40 -7.15 2.85 -8.78
CA CYS A 40 -8.12 3.44 -7.87
C CYS A 40 -8.41 2.48 -6.71
N ILE A 41 -8.46 2.97 -5.47
CA ILE A 41 -8.92 2.17 -4.33
C ILE A 41 -10.44 2.02 -4.42
N ILE A 42 -10.90 0.79 -4.71
CA ILE A 42 -12.32 0.43 -4.87
C ILE A 42 -12.90 -0.28 -3.64
N ASP A 43 -12.08 -0.56 -2.62
CA ASP A 43 -12.56 -1.04 -1.33
C ASP A 43 -13.35 0.07 -0.61
N VAL A 44 -14.68 -0.03 -0.64
CA VAL A 44 -15.61 0.93 -0.03
C VAL A 44 -15.47 1.06 1.48
N HIS A 45 -14.83 0.10 2.14
CA HIS A 45 -14.58 0.13 3.58
C HIS A 45 -13.21 0.69 3.93
N HIS A 46 -12.34 0.92 2.94
CA HIS A 46 -11.03 1.49 3.19
C HIS A 46 -11.11 3.01 3.38
N PRO A 47 -10.43 3.61 4.38
CA PRO A 47 -10.48 5.06 4.64
C PRO A 47 -10.07 5.93 3.44
N ASN A 48 -9.21 5.40 2.58
CA ASN A 48 -8.74 6.07 1.37
C ASN A 48 -9.53 5.71 0.09
N HIS A 49 -10.71 5.10 0.19
CA HIS A 49 -11.57 4.77 -0.96
C HIS A 49 -11.72 5.94 -1.95
N GLY A 50 -11.63 5.64 -3.26
CA GLY A 50 -11.71 6.61 -4.35
C GLY A 50 -10.41 7.38 -4.65
N ASN A 51 -9.34 7.18 -3.88
CA ASN A 51 -8.02 7.74 -4.19
C ASN A 51 -7.25 6.87 -5.19
N PHE A 52 -6.36 7.51 -5.95
CA PHE A 52 -5.49 6.86 -6.93
C PHE A 52 -4.08 6.62 -6.36
N LEU A 53 -3.60 5.40 -6.57
CA LEU A 53 -2.28 4.91 -6.18
C LEU A 53 -1.24 4.99 -7.30
N SER A 54 -1.69 5.14 -8.55
CA SER A 54 -0.82 5.26 -9.72
C SER A 54 0.23 6.36 -9.50
N GLU A 55 1.47 6.09 -9.91
CA GLU A 55 2.60 7.03 -9.86
C GLU A 55 3.09 7.42 -8.45
N LYS A 56 2.63 6.71 -7.40
CA LYS A 56 3.01 6.98 -6.00
C LYS A 56 3.67 5.78 -5.34
N PHE A 57 4.48 6.04 -4.31
CA PHE A 57 4.95 5.03 -3.38
C PHE A 57 3.94 4.84 -2.26
N ILE A 58 3.54 3.60 -2.03
CA ILE A 58 2.52 3.29 -1.03
C ILE A 58 3.21 2.92 0.27
N LEU A 59 2.95 3.70 1.31
CA LEU A 59 3.34 3.38 2.68
C LEU A 59 2.12 2.86 3.42
N MET A 60 2.17 1.61 3.86
CA MET A 60 1.06 0.96 4.58
C MET A 60 1.58 0.12 5.74
N PRO A 61 0.83 0.01 6.85
CA PRO A 61 1.27 -0.74 8.03
C PRO A 61 1.23 -2.27 7.82
N THR A 62 0.41 -2.74 6.89
CA THR A 62 0.23 -4.14 6.54
C THR A 62 -0.51 -4.25 5.19
N SER A 63 -0.66 -5.45 4.65
CA SER A 63 -1.58 -5.74 3.54
C SER A 63 -2.85 -6.42 4.06
N ARG A 64 -4.01 -6.18 3.43
CA ARG A 64 -5.25 -6.94 3.70
C ARG A 64 -5.36 -8.10 2.73
N GLY A 65 -5.51 -9.32 3.25
CA GLY A 65 -5.83 -10.52 2.46
C GLY A 65 -4.76 -10.92 1.44
N SER A 66 -3.86 -11.84 1.82
CA SER A 66 -3.01 -12.57 0.88
C SER A 66 -3.39 -14.05 0.76
N CYS A 67 -4.57 -14.46 1.26
CA CYS A 67 -4.98 -15.86 1.22
C CYS A 67 -5.53 -16.23 -0.17
N SER A 68 -4.73 -17.04 -0.88
CA SER A 68 -4.93 -17.75 -2.15
C SER A 68 -4.65 -16.98 -3.44
N GLY A 69 -3.40 -17.08 -3.89
CA GLY A 69 -2.97 -16.70 -5.24
C GLY A 69 -1.50 -17.04 -5.56
N SER A 70 -0.89 -17.99 -4.84
CA SER A 70 0.37 -18.60 -5.26
C SER A 70 0.05 -19.90 -6.00
N GLY A 71 -0.40 -19.79 -7.25
CA GLY A 71 -0.72 -20.93 -8.14
C GLY A 71 -2.09 -20.83 -8.77
#